data_AF-A0A337SGL6-F1
#
_entry.id   AF-A0A337SGL6-F1
#
_cell.length_a   1.000
_cell.length_b   1.000
_cell.length_c   1.000
_cell.angle_alpha   90.00
_cell.angle_beta   90.00
_cell.angle_gamma   90.00
#
_symmetry.space_group_name_H-M   'P 1'
#
loop_
_entity.id
_entity.type
_entity.pdbx_description
1 polymer ?
#
loop_
_entity_poly.entity_id
_entity_poly.type
_entity_poly.pdbx_seq_one_letter_code
_entity_poly.pdbx_strand_id
1 'polypeptide(L)'
;MLHGRTAHWVSGPLCQSRRRQATCGWLTSLSHTGKSFRHAHTHIHTKREVDSHGVKQVGSAMAPLERLWRHRTDGDCRDALGPTAWVPQGQERGRVGIVASPPGEFGQSWWEPAGLSGGAPPAWRTLEISSSCLARLSSYTEKMGEEASDDKKPTTKFELERETELRFEVEASQSVQLELLAGMAEIFGTELTRNKKFTFDAGAKVAVFTWHGCSLQLSGRTEVAYVSKDTPMLLYLNTHTALEQMRRQAEKEEERGPRVMVVGPTDVGKSTVCRLLLNYAVRLGRRPTYVELDVGQGSVSIPGTMGALYIERPADVEEGFSIQAPLVYHFGSTTPGTNIKLYNKITSRLADVFNQRCEVNRRASVSGCVINTCGWVKGSGYQALVHAASAFEVDVVVVLDQERLYNELKRDLPHFVRTVLLPKSGGVVERSKDFRRECRDERIREYFYGFRGCFYPHAFNVKFSDVKIYKVGAPTIPDSCLPLGMSQEDNQLKLVPVTPGRDMVHHLLSVSTAEGTEENLSETSVAGFIVVTSVDLEHQVFTVLSPAPRPLPKNFLLIMDIRFMDLK
;
A
#
# COMPACT_ATOMS: atom_id res chain seq x y z
N MET A 1 13.82 -3.10 -75.98
CA MET A 1 15.16 -3.72 -76.09
C MET A 1 15.88 -3.48 -74.78
N LEU A 2 16.46 -4.41 -74.03
CA LEU A 2 16.54 -5.89 -74.03
C LEU A 2 16.59 -6.29 -72.51
N HIS A 3 15.77 -7.26 -72.05
CA HIS A 3 16.21 -8.55 -71.44
C HIS A 3 17.30 -8.45 -70.33
N GLY A 4 17.16 -8.98 -69.10
CA GLY A 4 16.13 -9.77 -68.38
C GLY A 4 16.49 -9.80 -66.86
N ARG A 5 16.15 -10.77 -66.00
CA ARG A 5 15.42 -12.06 -66.10
C ARG A 5 14.72 -12.43 -64.76
N THR A 6 13.88 -13.47 -64.84
CA THR A 6 13.18 -14.34 -63.87
C THR A 6 14.08 -15.10 -62.85
N ALA A 7 13.62 -15.71 -61.75
CA ALA A 7 12.37 -16.49 -61.57
C ALA A 7 11.84 -16.66 -60.13
N HIS A 8 10.56 -17.09 -60.02
CA HIS A 8 9.90 -17.63 -58.84
C HIS A 8 10.33 -19.08 -58.51
N TRP A 9 10.04 -19.55 -57.29
CA TRP A 9 9.44 -20.88 -57.07
C TRP A 9 8.38 -20.84 -55.95
N VAL A 10 7.36 -21.69 -56.09
CA VAL A 10 6.21 -21.85 -55.17
C VAL A 10 5.98 -23.34 -54.96
N SER A 11 5.81 -23.79 -53.71
CA SER A 11 5.06 -25.01 -53.37
C SER A 11 4.88 -25.19 -51.85
N GLY A 12 3.62 -25.31 -51.39
CA GLY A 12 3.30 -26.03 -50.16
C GLY A 12 3.33 -27.56 -50.38
N PRO A 13 2.82 -28.43 -49.47
CA PRO A 13 1.47 -28.27 -48.92
C PRO A 13 1.22 -28.76 -47.45
N LEU A 14 -0.01 -28.50 -46.97
CA LEU A 14 -0.83 -29.23 -45.97
C LEU A 14 -0.18 -29.94 -44.75
N CYS A 15 -0.68 -29.63 -43.54
CA CYS A 15 -1.72 -30.47 -42.93
C CYS A 15 -2.57 -29.73 -41.85
N GLN A 16 -3.77 -30.26 -41.59
CA GLN A 16 -4.77 -29.78 -40.63
C GLN A 16 -4.42 -30.29 -39.21
N SER A 17 -5.02 -29.87 -38.09
CA SER A 17 -6.29 -29.18 -37.81
C SER A 17 -6.15 -28.38 -36.49
N ARG A 18 -7.15 -27.81 -35.80
CA ARG A 18 -8.62 -27.92 -35.81
C ARG A 18 -9.22 -26.62 -35.25
N ARG A 19 -10.48 -26.32 -35.57
CA ARG A 19 -11.32 -25.33 -34.85
C ARG A 19 -12.53 -26.04 -34.23
N ARG A 20 -13.12 -25.44 -33.20
CA ARG A 20 -14.57 -25.51 -32.95
C ARG A 20 -15.15 -24.11 -32.97
N GLN A 21 -16.07 -23.87 -33.89
CA GLN A 21 -17.00 -22.74 -33.84
C GLN A 21 -18.31 -23.20 -33.20
N ALA A 22 -19.04 -22.29 -32.58
CA ALA A 22 -20.48 -22.41 -32.39
C ALA A 22 -21.11 -21.13 -32.96
N THR A 23 -21.90 -21.30 -34.02
CA THR A 23 -22.72 -20.25 -34.64
C THR A 23 -24.16 -20.42 -34.22
N CYS A 24 -24.88 -19.32 -33.98
CA CYS A 24 -26.31 -19.29 -34.19
C CYS A 24 -26.75 -17.87 -34.55
N GLY A 25 -27.63 -17.73 -35.55
CA GLY A 25 -28.14 -16.45 -35.99
C GLY A 25 -29.42 -16.60 -36.80
N TRP A 26 -30.38 -15.70 -36.56
CA TRP A 26 -31.61 -15.44 -37.32
C TRP A 26 -31.83 -13.92 -37.18
N LEU A 27 -31.68 -13.11 -38.24
CA LEU A 27 -32.54 -12.87 -39.40
C LEU A 27 -33.53 -11.69 -39.23
N THR A 28 -33.19 -10.60 -39.92
CA THR A 28 -34.07 -9.63 -40.64
C THR A 28 -35.11 -8.76 -39.91
N SER A 29 -34.74 -7.48 -39.76
CA SER A 29 -35.41 -6.29 -40.30
C SER A 29 -36.94 -6.09 -40.19
N LEU A 30 -37.33 -4.94 -39.62
CA LEU A 30 -38.27 -4.02 -40.26
C LEU A 30 -38.09 -2.57 -39.73
N SER A 31 -38.45 -1.60 -40.54
CA SER A 31 -38.15 -0.18 -40.36
C SER A 31 -39.42 0.69 -40.27
N HIS A 32 -39.23 1.91 -39.74
CA HIS A 32 -40.02 3.14 -39.96
C HIS A 32 -41.23 3.46 -39.07
N THR A 33 -41.37 4.78 -38.89
CA THR A 33 -42.41 5.55 -38.17
C THR A 33 -42.45 5.39 -36.64
N GLY A 34 -42.70 6.43 -35.84
CA GLY A 34 -42.82 7.86 -36.15
C GLY A 34 -43.81 8.59 -35.23
N LYS A 35 -43.41 9.77 -34.71
CA LYS A 35 -44.23 10.78 -33.98
C LYS A 35 -44.60 10.48 -32.51
N SER A 36 -43.82 11.09 -31.62
CA SER A 36 -44.27 12.11 -30.65
C SER A 36 -45.77 12.20 -30.32
N PHE A 37 -46.11 12.13 -29.01
CA PHE A 37 -46.94 13.17 -28.40
C PHE A 37 -46.54 13.45 -26.93
N ARG A 38 -46.88 14.65 -26.43
CA ARG A 38 -46.44 15.21 -25.14
C ARG A 38 -47.46 14.96 -24.01
N HIS A 39 -46.95 15.06 -22.78
CA HIS A 39 -47.60 15.56 -21.56
C HIS A 39 -48.93 14.92 -21.11
N ALA A 40 -48.95 14.44 -19.86
CA ALA A 40 -49.57 15.21 -18.77
C ALA A 40 -49.07 14.71 -17.39
N HIS A 41 -48.82 15.63 -16.47
CA HIS A 41 -48.78 15.32 -15.04
C HIS A 41 -50.21 15.19 -14.52
N THR A 42 -50.45 14.23 -13.62
CA THR A 42 -51.54 14.34 -12.65
C THR A 42 -51.13 13.68 -11.33
N HIS A 43 -50.98 14.47 -10.28
CA HIS A 43 -50.90 13.98 -8.92
C HIS A 43 -52.30 13.51 -8.48
N ILE A 44 -52.40 12.31 -7.91
CA ILE A 44 -53.50 11.96 -6.99
C ILE A 44 -52.88 11.39 -5.72
N HIS A 45 -53.15 12.07 -4.61
CA HIS A 45 -52.98 11.52 -3.27
C HIS A 45 -54.13 10.57 -2.95
N THR A 46 -53.82 9.37 -2.45
CA THR A 46 -54.72 8.63 -1.57
C THR A 46 -53.93 8.03 -0.42
N LYS A 47 -54.17 8.53 0.80
CA LYS A 47 -53.90 7.76 2.01
C LYS A 47 -54.84 6.55 2.00
N ARG A 48 -54.33 5.36 2.33
CA ARG A 48 -55.05 4.41 3.15
C ARG A 48 -54.09 3.72 4.10
N GLU A 49 -54.62 3.41 5.25
CA GLU A 49 -53.97 2.96 6.47
C GLU A 49 -54.51 1.55 6.78
N VAL A 50 -53.89 0.89 7.77
CA VAL A 50 -54.42 -0.29 8.50
C VAL A 50 -54.04 -1.70 7.95
N ASP A 51 -53.58 -2.48 8.93
CA ASP A 51 -53.46 -3.93 9.08
C ASP A 51 -52.36 -4.79 8.41
N SER A 52 -51.35 -5.03 9.25
CA SER A 52 -50.88 -6.36 9.69
C SER A 52 -51.60 -7.61 9.14
N HIS A 53 -50.82 -8.58 8.68
CA HIS A 53 -50.79 -9.97 9.17
C HIS A 53 -49.55 -10.69 8.59
N GLY A 54 -48.98 -11.64 9.35
CA GLY A 54 -47.61 -12.11 9.12
C GLY A 54 -47.42 -13.13 8.00
N VAL A 55 -46.19 -13.19 7.45
CA VAL A 55 -45.73 -14.27 6.56
C VAL A 55 -44.48 -14.94 7.11
N LYS A 56 -44.72 -16.15 7.63
CA LYS A 56 -43.85 -17.33 7.80
C LYS A 56 -42.33 -17.16 7.59
N GLN A 57 -41.58 -17.52 8.64
CA GLN A 57 -40.22 -18.03 8.51
C GLN A 57 -40.14 -19.19 7.49
N VAL A 58 -39.10 -19.19 6.67
CA VAL A 58 -38.56 -20.41 6.04
C VAL A 58 -37.16 -20.61 6.61
N GLY A 59 -37.00 -21.60 7.47
CA GLY A 59 -35.71 -21.96 8.01
C GLY A 59 -34.90 -22.77 7.00
N SER A 60 -33.61 -22.44 6.87
CA SER A 60 -32.60 -23.35 6.33
C SER A 60 -31.53 -23.53 7.40
N ALA A 61 -31.22 -24.77 7.74
CA ALA A 61 -30.36 -25.10 8.87
C ALA A 61 -28.90 -24.69 8.62
N MET A 62 -28.27 -24.05 9.61
CA MET A 62 -26.81 -24.04 9.78
C MET A 62 -26.46 -24.75 11.07
N ALA A 63 -25.58 -25.76 10.99
CA ALA A 63 -25.01 -26.41 12.16
C ALA A 63 -23.84 -25.58 12.72
N PRO A 64 -23.62 -25.51 14.05
CA PRO A 64 -22.51 -24.75 14.62
C PRO A 64 -21.16 -25.44 14.34
N LEU A 65 -20.21 -24.67 13.79
CA LEU A 65 -18.83 -25.12 13.51
C LEU A 65 -17.91 -25.05 14.74
N GLU A 66 -18.38 -25.58 15.88
CA GLU A 66 -17.53 -25.80 17.07
C GLU A 66 -16.71 -27.10 16.94
N ARG A 67 -15.72 -27.14 16.04
CA ARG A 67 -14.63 -28.14 16.09
C ARG A 67 -13.47 -27.82 15.12
N LEU A 68 -12.58 -26.91 15.52
CA LEU A 68 -11.23 -26.81 14.92
C LEU A 68 -10.14 -26.15 15.79
N TRP A 69 -10.45 -25.79 17.05
CA TRP A 69 -9.48 -25.20 18.00
C TRP A 69 -9.57 -25.84 19.40
N ARG A 70 -9.35 -27.16 19.49
CA ARG A 70 -9.03 -27.86 20.76
C ARG A 70 -8.13 -29.07 20.51
N HIS A 71 -6.83 -28.94 20.78
CA HIS A 71 -6.00 -30.02 21.34
C HIS A 71 -4.59 -29.51 21.71
N ARG A 72 -4.42 -29.11 22.97
CA ARG A 72 -3.34 -29.53 23.91
C ARG A 72 -3.30 -28.58 25.10
N THR A 73 -3.78 -29.09 26.24
CA THR A 73 -3.42 -28.63 27.58
C THR A 73 -3.24 -29.87 28.44
N ASP A 74 -2.38 -29.72 29.44
CA ASP A 74 -1.68 -30.74 30.20
C ASP A 74 -2.54 -31.79 30.93
N GLY A 75 -1.89 -32.90 31.26
CA GLY A 75 -2.41 -33.96 32.12
C GLY A 75 -1.26 -34.68 32.82
N ASP A 76 -0.94 -34.23 34.03
CA ASP A 76 0.11 -34.77 34.89
C ASP A 76 -0.31 -36.13 35.47
N CYS A 77 0.59 -37.11 35.52
CA CYS A 77 0.39 -38.40 36.19
C CYS A 77 1.73 -38.99 36.63
N ARG A 78 1.97 -39.00 37.95
CA ARG A 78 3.01 -39.79 38.61
C ARG A 78 2.39 -41.12 39.05
N ASP A 79 3.04 -42.25 38.78
CA ASP A 79 3.87 -42.93 39.80
C ASP A 79 4.44 -44.28 39.34
N ALA A 80 5.62 -44.57 39.88
CA ALA A 80 6.34 -45.84 40.06
C ALA A 80 6.01 -47.10 39.21
N LEU A 81 7.04 -47.65 38.55
CA LEU A 81 7.75 -48.88 38.97
C LEU A 81 8.94 -49.16 38.02
N GLY A 82 10.12 -49.45 38.58
CA GLY A 82 11.27 -50.04 37.84
C GLY A 82 11.55 -51.46 38.34
N PRO A 83 12.77 -52.03 38.17
CA PRO A 83 13.88 -51.61 37.30
C PRO A 83 14.45 -52.76 36.43
N THR A 84 15.32 -52.45 35.46
CA THR A 84 16.45 -53.35 35.10
C THR A 84 17.56 -52.55 34.43
N ALA A 85 18.80 -52.76 34.89
CA ALA A 85 19.98 -52.07 34.37
C ALA A 85 20.73 -52.92 33.33
N TRP A 86 21.50 -52.26 32.45
CA TRP A 86 22.83 -52.73 32.00
C TRP A 86 23.65 -51.52 31.51
N VAL A 87 24.92 -51.46 31.90
CA VAL A 87 25.93 -50.43 31.54
C VAL A 87 27.23 -51.18 31.25
N PRO A 88 27.99 -50.82 30.20
CA PRO A 88 29.35 -50.32 30.44
C PRO A 88 29.73 -49.06 29.62
N GLN A 89 30.37 -48.10 30.31
CA GLN A 89 31.65 -47.42 30.03
C GLN A 89 32.07 -47.08 28.57
N GLY A 90 32.66 -45.92 28.27
CA GLY A 90 32.98 -44.75 29.13
C GLY A 90 33.91 -43.71 28.44
N GLN A 91 34.13 -42.55 29.08
CA GLN A 91 35.14 -41.48 28.79
C GLN A 91 35.15 -40.82 27.37
N GLU A 92 35.45 -39.53 27.18
CA GLU A 92 35.91 -38.45 28.07
C GLU A 92 35.43 -37.03 27.58
N ARG A 93 35.92 -35.95 28.22
CA ARG A 93 35.43 -34.55 28.13
C ARG A 93 35.90 -33.80 26.86
N GLY A 94 35.08 -32.89 26.32
CA GLY A 94 35.52 -31.90 25.30
C GLY A 94 34.50 -30.81 25.00
N ARG A 95 34.92 -29.54 25.01
CA ARG A 95 34.08 -28.32 24.90
C ARG A 95 33.33 -28.16 23.56
N VAL A 96 32.21 -27.43 23.63
CA VAL A 96 31.42 -26.90 22.50
C VAL A 96 32.26 -25.99 21.60
N GLY A 97 32.16 -26.20 20.28
CA GLY A 97 32.68 -25.31 19.25
C GLY A 97 31.69 -25.19 18.09
N ILE A 98 31.35 -23.96 17.70
CA ILE A 98 30.43 -23.67 16.59
C ILE A 98 31.20 -23.80 15.28
N VAL A 99 30.67 -24.59 14.33
CA VAL A 99 31.25 -24.76 13.00
C VAL A 99 30.36 -24.05 11.97
N ALA A 100 30.97 -23.15 11.18
CA ALA A 100 30.34 -22.48 10.05
C ALA A 100 31.32 -22.45 8.87
N SER A 101 30.86 -22.86 7.69
CA SER A 101 31.50 -22.72 6.36
C SER A 101 30.61 -23.37 5.28
N PRO A 102 30.71 -23.01 3.99
CA PRO A 102 31.08 -21.71 3.41
C PRO A 102 30.07 -21.25 2.31
N PRO A 103 30.13 -19.99 1.82
CA PRO A 103 29.30 -19.52 0.71
C PRO A 103 29.94 -19.80 -0.68
N GLY A 104 29.10 -20.10 -1.68
CA GLY A 104 29.51 -20.33 -3.07
C GLY A 104 29.30 -19.12 -3.99
N GLU A 105 30.40 -18.69 -4.61
CA GLU A 105 30.54 -18.12 -5.96
C GLU A 105 29.44 -17.19 -6.53
N PHE A 106 29.77 -15.89 -6.58
CA PHE A 106 29.31 -14.98 -7.63
C PHE A 106 30.50 -14.49 -8.46
N GLY A 107 30.31 -14.39 -9.78
CA GLY A 107 31.38 -14.10 -10.75
C GLY A 107 32.00 -12.71 -10.65
N GLN A 108 33.27 -12.62 -11.04
CA GLN A 108 34.11 -11.42 -10.96
C GLN A 108 33.98 -10.47 -12.16
N SER A 109 34.62 -9.30 -11.97
CA SER A 109 35.21 -8.35 -12.95
C SER A 109 34.49 -7.00 -12.99
N TRP A 110 35.14 -5.83 -12.90
CA TRP A 110 36.57 -5.44 -12.84
C TRP A 110 36.78 -4.58 -11.54
N TRP A 111 37.96 -4.28 -10.99
CA TRP A 111 39.18 -3.67 -11.56
C TRP A 111 40.43 -4.02 -10.71
N GLU A 112 41.61 -4.12 -11.35
CA GLU A 112 42.91 -4.09 -10.66
C GLU A 112 43.44 -2.64 -10.53
N PRO A 113 44.09 -2.27 -9.40
CA PRO A 113 44.95 -1.10 -9.31
C PRO A 113 46.45 -1.49 -9.32
N ALA A 114 47.24 -0.77 -10.11
CA ALA A 114 48.69 -0.98 -10.22
C ALA A 114 49.49 -0.30 -9.10
N GLY A 115 50.64 -0.90 -8.75
CA GLY A 115 51.84 -0.18 -8.29
C GLY A 115 51.94 0.16 -6.80
N LEU A 116 52.72 -0.64 -6.06
CA LEU A 116 53.26 -0.28 -4.74
C LEU A 116 54.60 0.48 -4.87
N SER A 117 54.79 1.53 -4.07
CA SER A 117 56.13 2.00 -3.66
C SER A 117 56.10 2.58 -2.25
N GLY A 118 57.03 2.14 -1.41
CA GLY A 118 56.94 2.16 0.05
C GLY A 118 56.96 3.51 0.78
N GLY A 119 56.46 3.45 2.01
CA GLY A 119 56.52 4.51 3.03
C GLY A 119 56.05 3.94 4.37
N ALA A 120 56.78 4.20 5.45
CA ALA A 120 56.46 3.71 6.79
C ALA A 120 55.18 4.38 7.37
N PRO A 121 54.41 3.69 8.24
CA PRO A 121 53.17 4.24 8.77
C PRO A 121 53.43 5.39 9.77
N PRO A 122 52.84 6.58 9.59
CA PRO A 122 52.88 7.63 10.60
C PRO A 122 51.89 7.33 11.75
N ALA A 123 52.21 7.84 12.94
CA ALA A 123 51.46 7.60 14.16
C ALA A 123 49.97 8.01 14.07
N TRP A 124 49.14 7.29 14.83
CA TRP A 124 47.73 7.58 15.06
C TRP A 124 47.55 9.01 15.56
N ARG A 125 47.14 9.93 14.68
CA ARG A 125 46.64 11.24 15.11
C ARG A 125 45.24 11.07 15.66
N THR A 126 45.08 11.36 16.94
CA THR A 126 43.77 11.57 17.56
C THR A 126 43.02 12.63 16.75
N LEU A 127 41.85 12.29 16.22
CA LEU A 127 40.96 13.27 15.61
C LEU A 127 40.41 14.16 16.72
N GLU A 128 40.89 15.40 16.80
CA GLU A 128 40.25 16.43 17.62
C GLU A 128 38.85 16.69 17.07
N ILE A 129 37.85 16.17 17.76
CA ILE A 129 36.44 16.48 17.53
C ILE A 129 36.28 17.98 17.81
N SER A 130 35.82 18.76 16.84
CA SER A 130 35.64 20.21 17.03
C SER A 130 34.74 20.49 18.23
N SER A 131 35.01 21.58 18.95
CA SER A 131 34.18 22.01 20.09
C SER A 131 32.70 22.19 19.71
N SER A 132 32.40 22.50 18.44
CA SER A 132 31.03 22.54 17.89
C SER A 132 30.34 21.17 17.78
N CYS A 133 31.09 20.08 17.58
CA CYS A 133 30.55 18.72 17.58
C CYS A 133 30.32 18.22 19.02
N LEU A 134 31.22 18.54 19.96
CA LEU A 134 31.00 18.27 21.38
C LEU A 134 29.83 19.10 21.94
N ALA A 135 29.65 20.36 21.54
CA ALA A 135 28.48 21.17 21.91
C ALA A 135 27.15 20.64 21.30
N ARG A 136 27.19 19.98 20.13
CA ARG A 136 26.03 19.29 19.55
C ARG A 136 25.72 17.96 20.24
N LEU A 137 26.74 17.20 20.64
CA LEU A 137 26.53 16.03 21.49
C LEU A 137 25.97 16.45 22.85
N SER A 138 26.55 17.48 23.48
CA SER A 138 26.04 18.09 24.72
C SER A 138 24.56 18.47 24.58
N SER A 139 24.18 19.28 23.59
CA SER A 139 22.78 19.72 23.44
C SER A 139 21.80 18.62 23.02
N TYR A 140 22.28 17.49 22.46
CA TYR A 140 21.47 16.28 22.27
C TYR A 140 21.36 15.42 23.55
N THR A 141 22.41 15.36 24.38
CA THR A 141 22.37 14.68 25.69
C THR A 141 21.67 15.51 26.79
N GLU A 142 21.70 16.84 26.70
CA GLU A 142 20.97 17.76 27.60
C GLU A 142 19.45 17.71 27.35
N LYS A 143 19.00 17.19 26.19
CA LYS A 143 17.59 16.77 25.96
C LYS A 143 17.27 15.34 26.42
N MET A 144 18.22 14.62 27.02
CA MET A 144 18.03 13.33 27.69
C MET A 144 18.59 13.31 29.11
N GLY A 145 18.71 14.50 29.72
CA GLY A 145 19.32 14.72 31.03
C GLY A 145 18.47 15.55 32.00
N GLU A 146 17.18 15.77 31.73
CA GLU A 146 16.24 16.07 32.82
C GLU A 146 15.87 14.75 33.49
N GLU A 147 16.36 14.54 34.72
CA GLU A 147 15.65 13.70 35.68
C GLU A 147 14.31 14.37 35.98
N ALA A 148 13.35 14.14 35.08
CA ALA A 148 11.98 14.57 35.29
C ALA A 148 11.50 13.96 36.61
N SER A 149 11.06 14.82 37.52
CA SER A 149 10.25 14.42 38.66
C SER A 149 9.15 13.46 38.21
N ASP A 150 8.87 12.43 39.02
CA ASP A 150 7.88 11.37 38.75
C ASP A 150 6.42 11.90 38.77
N ASP A 151 6.13 12.86 37.89
CA ASP A 151 4.81 13.22 37.41
C ASP A 151 4.28 12.03 36.61
N LYS A 152 3.79 11.03 37.35
CA LYS A 152 3.20 9.81 36.80
C LYS A 152 2.13 10.19 35.77
N LYS A 153 2.47 10.02 34.49
CA LYS A 153 1.54 10.25 33.38
C LYS A 153 0.21 9.58 33.71
N PRO A 154 -0.94 10.27 33.55
CA PRO A 154 -2.24 9.72 33.92
C PRO A 154 -2.42 8.37 33.23
N THR A 155 -2.76 7.37 34.02
CA THR A 155 -2.71 5.97 33.60
C THR A 155 -4.02 5.29 33.91
N THR A 156 -4.69 4.81 32.86
CA THR A 156 -6.03 4.24 32.90
C THR A 156 -5.97 2.78 32.45
N LYS A 157 -6.61 1.89 33.23
CA LYS A 157 -6.75 0.47 32.87
C LYS A 157 -8.11 0.22 32.24
N PHE A 158 -8.13 -0.64 31.22
CA PHE A 158 -9.34 -1.06 30.53
C PHE A 158 -9.40 -2.58 30.51
N GLU A 159 -10.45 -3.15 31.09
CA GLU A 159 -10.79 -4.56 30.93
C GLU A 159 -11.76 -4.68 29.76
N LEU A 160 -11.38 -5.44 28.73
CA LEU A 160 -12.18 -5.68 27.54
C LEU A 160 -12.77 -7.09 27.61
N GLU A 161 -14.09 -7.16 27.45
CA GLU A 161 -14.79 -8.42 27.23
C GLU A 161 -14.47 -8.97 25.82
N ARG A 162 -14.79 -10.25 25.61
CA ARG A 162 -14.72 -10.89 24.28
C ARG A 162 -15.50 -10.09 23.23
N GLU A 163 -14.92 -9.99 22.03
CA GLU A 163 -15.51 -9.33 20.85
C GLU A 163 -15.76 -7.82 21.03
N THR A 164 -14.98 -7.16 21.90
CA THR A 164 -15.00 -5.70 22.10
C THR A 164 -13.71 -5.03 21.64
N GLU A 165 -13.76 -3.72 21.38
CA GLU A 165 -12.58 -2.90 21.11
C GLU A 165 -12.50 -1.65 21.98
N LEU A 166 -11.29 -1.30 22.42
CA LEU A 166 -10.95 0.00 22.98
C LEU A 166 -10.62 0.96 21.83
N ARG A 167 -11.43 2.00 21.65
CA ARG A 167 -11.17 3.10 20.73
C ARG A 167 -10.56 4.26 21.50
N PHE A 168 -9.45 4.80 21.02
CA PHE A 168 -8.87 6.01 21.59
C PHE A 168 -8.26 6.94 20.54
N GLU A 169 -8.22 8.22 20.88
CA GLU A 169 -7.64 9.29 20.09
C GLU A 169 -6.58 10.04 20.91
N VAL A 170 -5.41 10.26 20.32
CA VAL A 170 -4.30 10.97 20.96
C VAL A 170 -4.46 12.46 20.76
N GLU A 171 -4.51 13.21 21.88
CA GLU A 171 -4.65 14.67 21.90
C GLU A 171 -3.51 15.35 21.10
N ALA A 172 -3.80 16.51 20.52
CA ALA A 172 -2.81 17.30 19.79
C ALA A 172 -1.56 17.59 20.66
N SER A 173 -0.38 17.43 20.08
CA SER A 173 0.92 17.60 20.76
C SER A 173 1.19 16.65 21.94
N GLN A 174 0.40 15.59 22.14
CA GLN A 174 0.64 14.56 23.17
C GLN A 174 1.10 13.23 22.55
N SER A 175 1.57 12.33 23.42
CA SER A 175 1.79 10.91 23.08
C SER A 175 1.20 10.00 24.15
N VAL A 176 0.64 8.88 23.72
CA VAL A 176 -0.01 7.87 24.57
C VAL A 176 0.70 6.55 24.42
N GLN A 177 1.03 5.92 25.55
CA GLN A 177 1.57 4.57 25.60
C GLN A 177 0.46 3.56 25.86
N LEU A 178 0.43 2.49 25.08
CA LEU A 178 -0.43 1.32 25.25
C LEU A 178 0.40 0.12 25.67
N GLU A 179 -0.07 -0.62 26.67
CA GLU A 179 0.51 -1.89 27.11
C GLU A 179 -0.57 -2.97 27.29
N LEU A 180 -0.32 -4.18 26.77
CA LEU A 180 -1.17 -5.36 27.00
C LEU A 180 -0.72 -6.08 28.28
N LEU A 181 -1.53 -6.02 29.35
CA LEU A 181 -1.20 -6.61 30.65
C LEU A 181 -1.56 -8.10 30.74
N ALA A 182 -2.69 -8.50 30.13
CA ALA A 182 -3.20 -9.87 30.16
C ALA A 182 -4.17 -10.16 28.99
N GLY A 183 -4.35 -11.43 28.65
CA GLY A 183 -5.22 -11.86 27.54
C GLY A 183 -4.55 -11.73 26.17
N MET A 184 -5.36 -11.61 25.12
CA MET A 184 -4.92 -11.44 23.74
C MET A 184 -5.65 -10.24 23.11
N ALA A 185 -4.93 -9.42 22.35
CA ALA A 185 -5.47 -8.25 21.69
C ALA A 185 -4.76 -8.01 20.35
N GLU A 186 -5.42 -7.31 19.42
CA GLU A 186 -4.86 -6.95 18.12
C GLU A 186 -5.24 -5.53 17.69
N ILE A 187 -4.32 -4.87 16.98
CA ILE A 187 -4.56 -3.59 16.31
C ILE A 187 -4.56 -3.85 14.81
N PHE A 188 -5.73 -3.69 14.19
CA PHE A 188 -5.95 -3.91 12.75
C PHE A 188 -5.36 -5.25 12.25
N GLY A 189 -5.53 -6.30 13.03
CA GLY A 189 -5.05 -7.66 12.74
C GLY A 189 -3.60 -7.98 13.13
N THR A 190 -2.80 -7.01 13.58
CA THR A 190 -1.48 -7.24 14.20
C THR A 190 -1.67 -7.61 15.67
N GLU A 191 -1.19 -8.78 16.09
CA GLU A 191 -1.24 -9.24 17.49
C GLU A 191 -0.34 -8.40 18.40
N LEU A 192 -0.85 -8.01 19.58
CA LEU A 192 -0.08 -7.26 20.57
C LEU A 192 0.74 -8.20 21.45
N THR A 193 2.01 -7.86 21.65
CA THR A 193 2.90 -8.58 22.58
C THR A 193 2.62 -8.14 24.01
N ARG A 194 2.38 -9.10 24.91
CA ARG A 194 2.16 -8.84 26.34
C ARG A 194 3.37 -8.13 26.96
N ASN A 195 3.11 -7.13 27.82
CA ASN A 195 4.10 -6.28 28.49
C ASN A 195 5.04 -5.49 27.54
N LYS A 196 4.75 -5.44 26.21
CA LYS A 196 5.40 -4.49 25.30
C LYS A 196 4.62 -3.18 25.32
N LYS A 197 5.32 -2.07 25.49
CA LYS A 197 4.79 -0.72 25.34
C LYS A 197 4.85 -0.29 23.87
N PHE A 198 3.74 0.23 23.37
CA PHE A 198 3.62 0.83 22.04
C PHE A 198 3.27 2.31 22.23
N THR A 199 3.93 3.22 21.53
CA THR A 199 3.72 4.66 21.67
C THR A 199 2.99 5.20 20.44
N PHE A 200 1.90 5.92 20.66
CA PHE A 200 1.12 6.58 19.61
C PHE A 200 1.25 8.09 19.76
N ASP A 201 1.61 8.72 18.65
CA ASP A 201 1.88 10.17 18.56
C ASP A 201 0.59 10.96 18.25
N ALA A 202 0.67 12.29 18.34
CA ALA A 202 -0.48 13.19 18.27
C ALA A 202 -1.38 12.96 17.04
N GLY A 203 -2.70 13.00 17.25
CA GLY A 203 -3.70 12.80 16.19
C GLY A 203 -3.92 11.33 15.77
N ALA A 204 -3.16 10.37 16.32
CA ALA A 204 -3.39 8.96 16.11
C ALA A 204 -4.80 8.53 16.59
N LYS A 205 -5.46 7.73 15.76
CA LYS A 205 -6.81 7.18 15.96
C LYS A 205 -6.72 5.66 15.93
N VAL A 206 -6.90 5.02 17.08
CA VAL A 206 -6.54 3.61 17.30
C VAL A 206 -7.74 2.83 17.81
N ALA A 207 -7.90 1.60 17.31
CA ALA A 207 -8.83 0.61 17.84
C ALA A 207 -8.05 -0.67 18.22
N VAL A 208 -8.18 -1.09 19.48
CA VAL A 208 -7.55 -2.29 20.03
C VAL A 208 -8.64 -3.32 20.29
N PHE A 209 -8.71 -4.37 19.48
CA PHE A 209 -9.78 -5.37 19.51
C PHE A 209 -9.34 -6.66 20.21
N THR A 210 -10.26 -7.42 20.81
CA THR A 210 -9.98 -8.76 21.36
C THR A 210 -11.01 -9.83 20.99
N TRP A 211 -10.53 -10.98 20.51
CA TRP A 211 -11.32 -12.19 20.25
C TRP A 211 -11.63 -13.03 21.51
N HIS A 212 -11.02 -12.72 22.66
CA HIS A 212 -11.07 -13.59 23.84
C HIS A 212 -11.18 -12.84 25.18
N GLY A 213 -11.01 -11.52 25.19
CA GLY A 213 -10.88 -10.68 26.38
C GLY A 213 -9.42 -10.34 26.68
N CYS A 214 -9.19 -9.14 27.21
CA CYS A 214 -7.85 -8.66 27.59
C CYS A 214 -7.90 -7.51 28.62
N SER A 215 -6.78 -7.34 29.33
CA SER A 215 -6.52 -6.18 30.19
C SER A 215 -5.48 -5.28 29.52
N LEU A 216 -5.85 -4.01 29.27
CA LEU A 216 -5.02 -3.00 28.63
C LEU A 216 -4.71 -1.86 29.60
N GLN A 217 -3.56 -1.22 29.41
CA GLN A 217 -3.16 -0.01 30.11
C GLN A 217 -2.85 1.09 29.09
N LEU A 218 -3.47 2.26 29.25
CA LEU A 218 -3.11 3.49 28.55
C LEU A 218 -2.42 4.44 29.54
N SER A 219 -1.28 5.01 29.15
CA SER A 219 -0.53 6.01 29.91
C SER A 219 -0.26 7.24 29.05
N GLY A 220 -0.83 8.39 29.43
CA GLY A 220 -0.80 9.63 28.64
C GLY A 220 -2.17 10.29 28.56
N ARG A 221 -2.27 11.42 27.86
CA ARG A 221 -3.55 12.12 27.65
C ARG A 221 -4.18 11.72 26.32
N THR A 222 -5.39 11.18 26.40
CA THR A 222 -6.27 10.88 25.26
C THR A 222 -7.35 11.94 25.18
N GLU A 223 -7.66 12.44 23.98
CA GLU A 223 -8.81 13.32 23.74
C GLU A 223 -10.13 12.56 24.03
N VAL A 224 -10.19 11.31 23.57
CA VAL A 224 -11.30 10.38 23.75
C VAL A 224 -10.74 8.97 23.97
N ALA A 225 -11.31 8.22 24.92
CA ALA A 225 -11.04 6.79 25.10
C ALA A 225 -12.29 6.05 25.62
N TYR A 226 -12.79 5.05 24.90
CA TYR A 226 -13.97 4.26 25.28
C TYR A 226 -13.95 2.84 24.72
N VAL A 227 -14.63 1.92 25.40
CA VAL A 227 -14.83 0.54 24.91
C VAL A 227 -16.13 0.47 24.10
N SER A 228 -16.08 -0.18 22.93
CA SER A 228 -17.23 -0.41 22.06
C SER A 228 -17.46 -1.92 21.87
N LYS A 229 -18.74 -2.32 21.96
CA LYS A 229 -19.20 -3.69 21.64
C LYS A 229 -19.71 -3.82 20.20
N ASP A 230 -20.02 -2.70 19.53
CA ASP A 230 -20.50 -2.69 18.16
C ASP A 230 -19.33 -2.57 17.18
N THR A 231 -18.93 -3.71 16.62
CA THR A 231 -17.80 -3.82 15.70
C THR A 231 -18.15 -4.71 14.49
N PRO A 232 -17.74 -4.34 13.26
CA PRO A 232 -17.89 -5.19 12.08
C PRO A 232 -16.81 -6.28 11.97
N MET A 233 -16.04 -6.56 13.04
CA MET A 233 -14.87 -7.45 13.02
C MET A 233 -15.22 -8.88 12.59
N LEU A 234 -16.38 -9.40 13.00
CA LEU A 234 -16.85 -10.72 12.55
C LEU A 234 -17.09 -10.77 11.04
N LEU A 235 -17.59 -9.68 10.43
CA LEU A 235 -17.78 -9.60 8.98
C LEU A 235 -16.44 -9.53 8.23
N TYR A 236 -15.44 -8.84 8.79
CA TYR A 236 -14.09 -8.82 8.25
C TYR A 236 -13.40 -10.19 8.35
N LEU A 237 -13.55 -10.90 9.48
CA LEU A 237 -13.05 -12.27 9.65
C LEU A 237 -13.72 -13.26 8.69
N ASN A 238 -15.04 -13.16 8.50
CA ASN A 238 -15.77 -13.98 7.53
C ASN A 238 -15.28 -13.69 6.09
N THR A 239 -15.07 -12.42 5.75
CA THR A 239 -14.50 -12.01 4.45
C THR A 239 -13.10 -12.60 4.26
N HIS A 240 -12.22 -12.46 5.25
CA HIS A 240 -10.89 -13.07 5.22
C HIS A 240 -10.94 -14.60 5.06
N THR A 241 -11.84 -15.27 5.77
CA THR A 241 -12.00 -16.73 5.72
C THR A 241 -12.43 -17.21 4.33
N ALA A 242 -13.37 -16.50 3.68
CA ALA A 242 -13.76 -16.79 2.31
C ALA A 242 -12.61 -16.57 1.31
N LEU A 243 -11.79 -15.52 1.51
CA LEU A 243 -10.59 -15.29 0.70
C LEU A 243 -9.53 -16.37 0.90
N GLU A 244 -9.32 -16.87 2.12
CA GLU A 244 -8.41 -17.99 2.37
C GLU A 244 -8.92 -19.31 1.75
N GLN A 245 -10.24 -19.54 1.73
CA GLN A 245 -10.81 -20.67 0.97
C GLN A 245 -10.49 -20.57 -0.53
N MET A 246 -10.61 -19.38 -1.12
CA MET A 246 -10.20 -19.13 -2.51
C MET A 246 -8.70 -19.38 -2.73
N ARG A 247 -7.83 -18.95 -1.79
CA ARG A 247 -6.38 -19.23 -1.86
C ARG A 247 -6.07 -20.72 -1.81
N ARG A 248 -6.71 -21.48 -0.91
CA ARG A 248 -6.51 -22.94 -0.80
C ARG A 248 -6.97 -23.68 -2.04
N GLN A 249 -8.05 -23.22 -2.65
CA GLN A 249 -8.55 -23.79 -3.90
C GLN A 249 -7.57 -23.52 -5.05
N ALA A 250 -7.14 -22.26 -5.22
CA ALA A 250 -6.13 -21.86 -6.20
C ALA A 250 -4.76 -22.55 -6.01
N GLU A 251 -4.39 -22.82 -4.75
CA GLU A 251 -3.18 -23.58 -4.42
C GLU A 251 -3.27 -25.02 -4.93
N LYS A 252 -4.44 -25.66 -4.76
CA LYS A 252 -4.73 -27.04 -5.15
C LYS A 252 -4.94 -27.22 -6.66
N GLU A 253 -5.55 -26.24 -7.34
CA GLU A 253 -5.86 -26.28 -8.77
C GLU A 253 -4.77 -25.66 -9.65
N GLU A 254 -3.64 -25.28 -9.04
CA GLU A 254 -2.50 -24.58 -9.68
C GLU A 254 -2.83 -23.19 -10.26
N GLU A 255 -4.01 -22.65 -9.96
CA GLU A 255 -4.50 -21.32 -10.38
C GLU A 255 -4.00 -20.14 -9.53
N ARG A 256 -4.33 -18.91 -9.93
CA ARG A 256 -4.01 -17.67 -9.20
C ARG A 256 -4.90 -17.49 -7.97
N GLY A 257 -4.38 -16.81 -6.95
CA GLY A 257 -5.14 -16.39 -5.77
C GLY A 257 -6.09 -15.21 -6.02
N PRO A 258 -6.99 -14.94 -5.07
CA PRO A 258 -8.02 -13.92 -5.19
C PRO A 258 -7.45 -12.50 -5.22
N ARG A 259 -7.94 -11.70 -6.16
CA ARG A 259 -7.63 -10.28 -6.32
C ARG A 259 -8.79 -9.46 -5.78
N VAL A 260 -8.54 -8.71 -4.71
CA VAL A 260 -9.58 -8.07 -3.89
C VAL A 260 -9.46 -6.55 -4.01
N MET A 261 -10.51 -5.87 -4.43
CA MET A 261 -10.55 -4.40 -4.47
C MET A 261 -11.47 -3.84 -3.39
N VAL A 262 -10.97 -2.91 -2.58
CA VAL A 262 -11.72 -2.26 -1.49
C VAL A 262 -12.09 -0.85 -1.92
N VAL A 263 -13.40 -0.60 -2.05
CA VAL A 263 -13.97 0.65 -2.60
C VAL A 263 -14.99 1.28 -1.65
N GLY A 264 -15.23 2.57 -1.82
CA GLY A 264 -16.12 3.35 -0.96
C GLY A 264 -15.67 4.81 -0.85
N PRO A 265 -16.51 5.71 -0.34
CA PRO A 265 -16.19 7.13 -0.23
C PRO A 265 -15.03 7.40 0.75
N THR A 266 -14.69 8.67 0.95
CA THR A 266 -13.77 9.07 2.02
C THR A 266 -14.29 8.65 3.39
N ASP A 267 -13.39 8.33 4.31
CA ASP A 267 -13.68 8.11 5.74
C ASP A 267 -14.70 6.99 6.05
N VAL A 268 -14.54 5.86 5.35
CA VAL A 268 -15.25 4.59 5.62
C VAL A 268 -14.33 3.45 6.09
N GLY A 269 -13.04 3.72 6.29
CA GLY A 269 -12.07 2.74 6.82
C GLY A 269 -11.38 1.84 5.78
N LYS A 270 -11.37 2.18 4.48
CA LYS A 270 -10.78 1.36 3.40
C LYS A 270 -9.36 0.85 3.71
N SER A 271 -8.43 1.75 4.02
CA SER A 271 -7.04 1.40 4.32
C SER A 271 -6.91 0.54 5.59
N THR A 272 -7.79 0.73 6.58
CA THR A 272 -7.86 -0.10 7.79
C THR A 272 -8.30 -1.53 7.48
N VAL A 273 -9.34 -1.69 6.66
CA VAL A 273 -9.81 -3.00 6.18
C VAL A 273 -8.72 -3.67 5.33
N CYS A 274 -8.02 -2.93 4.47
CA CYS A 274 -6.88 -3.46 3.71
C CYS A 274 -5.77 -3.99 4.65
N ARG A 275 -5.32 -3.19 5.62
CA ARG A 275 -4.31 -3.58 6.62
C ARG A 275 -4.71 -4.85 7.36
N LEU A 276 -5.97 -4.94 7.80
CA LEU A 276 -6.50 -6.11 8.50
C LEU A 276 -6.57 -7.38 7.64
N LEU A 277 -7.08 -7.29 6.41
CA LEU A 277 -7.16 -8.43 5.49
C LEU A 277 -5.75 -8.96 5.10
N LEU A 278 -4.78 -8.07 4.94
CA LEU A 278 -3.37 -8.41 4.69
C LEU A 278 -2.72 -9.05 5.92
N ASN A 279 -2.89 -8.46 7.11
CA ASN A 279 -2.34 -8.99 8.36
C ASN A 279 -2.85 -10.41 8.66
N TYR A 280 -4.16 -10.66 8.52
CA TYR A 280 -4.72 -12.00 8.67
C TYR A 280 -4.18 -12.99 7.62
N ALA A 281 -4.01 -12.57 6.36
CA ALA A 281 -3.42 -13.42 5.32
C ALA A 281 -1.97 -13.83 5.68
N VAL A 282 -1.16 -12.90 6.18
CA VAL A 282 0.22 -13.18 6.57
C VAL A 282 0.30 -14.05 7.83
N ARG A 283 -0.62 -13.88 8.80
CA ARG A 283 -0.74 -14.78 9.96
C ARG A 283 -1.03 -16.24 9.56
N LEU A 284 -1.64 -16.46 8.40
CA LEU A 284 -1.82 -17.80 7.79
C LEU A 284 -0.70 -18.19 6.81
N GLY A 285 0.45 -17.50 6.83
CA GLY A 285 1.61 -17.81 5.99
C GLY A 285 1.49 -17.40 4.51
N ARG A 286 0.42 -16.69 4.13
CA ARG A 286 0.27 -16.11 2.79
C ARG A 286 1.17 -14.87 2.63
N ARG A 287 1.47 -14.52 1.38
CA ARG A 287 2.30 -13.36 1.02
C ARG A 287 1.63 -12.52 -0.06
N PRO A 288 0.51 -11.85 0.28
CA PRO A 288 -0.25 -11.05 -0.67
C PRO A 288 0.51 -9.78 -1.08
N THR A 289 0.19 -9.25 -2.26
CA THR A 289 0.61 -7.92 -2.67
C THR A 289 -0.43 -6.89 -2.22
N TYR A 290 -0.01 -5.88 -1.45
CA TYR A 290 -0.81 -4.68 -1.24
C TYR A 290 -0.64 -3.76 -2.45
N VAL A 291 -1.74 -3.26 -3.02
CA VAL A 291 -1.75 -2.27 -4.10
C VAL A 291 -2.43 -1.02 -3.59
N GLU A 292 -1.81 0.12 -3.82
CA GLU A 292 -2.24 1.43 -3.35
C GLU A 292 -2.52 2.35 -4.55
N LEU A 293 -3.80 2.67 -4.76
CA LEU A 293 -4.25 3.58 -5.81
C LEU A 293 -4.74 4.93 -5.23
N ASP A 294 -4.70 5.15 -3.91
CA ASP A 294 -5.01 6.47 -3.32
C ASP A 294 -3.79 7.42 -3.39
N VAL A 295 -3.73 8.22 -4.46
CA VAL A 295 -2.70 9.26 -4.65
C VAL A 295 -2.75 10.40 -3.62
N GLY A 296 -3.82 10.50 -2.82
CA GLY A 296 -4.00 11.58 -1.84
C GLY A 296 -3.56 11.21 -0.42
N GLN A 297 -3.76 9.95 -0.01
CA GLN A 297 -3.52 9.45 1.36
C GLN A 297 -2.90 8.04 1.41
N GLY A 298 -2.34 7.55 0.30
CA GLY A 298 -1.77 6.21 0.22
C GLY A 298 -0.59 5.96 1.18
N SER A 299 -0.43 4.71 1.61
CA SER A 299 0.53 4.35 2.66
C SER A 299 1.82 3.66 2.18
N VAL A 300 1.92 3.33 0.89
CA VAL A 300 3.10 2.63 0.29
C VAL A 300 4.29 3.56 0.06
N SER A 301 4.05 4.85 -0.14
CA SER A 301 5.05 5.85 -0.52
C SER A 301 4.54 7.25 -0.17
N ILE A 302 5.22 8.30 -0.65
CA ILE A 302 4.76 9.68 -0.51
C ILE A 302 3.47 9.96 -1.30
N PRO A 303 2.69 11.00 -0.93
CA PRO A 303 1.52 11.42 -1.68
C PRO A 303 1.86 11.79 -3.14
N GLY A 304 0.88 11.72 -4.04
CA GLY A 304 1.08 11.91 -5.48
C GLY A 304 1.69 10.72 -6.20
N THR A 305 1.60 9.52 -5.61
CA THR A 305 2.15 8.28 -6.17
C THR A 305 1.10 7.16 -6.15
N MET A 306 1.31 6.15 -6.99
CA MET A 306 0.56 4.90 -6.98
C MET A 306 1.58 3.77 -6.89
N GLY A 307 1.27 2.67 -6.21
CA GLY A 307 2.29 1.66 -5.96
C GLY A 307 1.78 0.32 -5.48
N ALA A 308 2.72 -0.60 -5.26
CA ALA A 308 2.48 -1.91 -4.71
C ALA A 308 3.62 -2.35 -3.76
N LEU A 309 3.27 -3.02 -2.68
CA LEU A 309 4.18 -3.55 -1.66
C LEU A 309 3.91 -5.03 -1.44
N TYR A 310 4.96 -5.84 -1.37
CA TYR A 310 4.86 -7.28 -1.12
C TYR A 310 4.89 -7.56 0.38
N ILE A 311 3.80 -8.10 0.93
CA ILE A 311 3.66 -8.24 2.39
C ILE A 311 4.12 -9.62 2.83
N GLU A 312 5.28 -9.68 3.48
CA GLU A 312 5.89 -10.92 4.00
C GLU A 312 5.70 -11.12 5.51
N ARG A 313 5.43 -10.04 6.26
CA ARG A 313 5.28 -9.99 7.72
C ARG A 313 4.07 -9.12 8.08
N PRO A 314 3.40 -9.36 9.22
CA PRO A 314 2.37 -8.44 9.70
C PRO A 314 2.93 -7.03 9.85
N ALA A 315 2.07 -6.03 9.69
CA ALA A 315 2.43 -4.65 10.00
C ALA A 315 2.92 -4.53 11.45
N ASP A 316 4.00 -3.80 11.69
CA ASP A 316 4.30 -3.31 13.03
C ASP A 316 3.13 -2.44 13.52
N VAL A 317 2.93 -2.38 14.83
CA VAL A 317 1.82 -1.65 15.45
C VAL A 317 1.95 -0.15 15.22
N GLU A 318 3.15 0.40 15.40
CA GLU A 318 3.46 1.83 15.33
C GLU A 318 3.78 2.25 13.89
N GLU A 319 4.71 1.56 13.22
CA GLU A 319 5.22 1.93 11.88
C GLU A 319 4.28 1.50 10.73
N GLY A 320 3.57 0.38 10.88
CA GLY A 320 2.79 -0.22 9.80
C GLY A 320 3.56 -1.28 9.00
N PHE A 321 3.29 -1.42 7.70
CA PHE A 321 3.99 -2.41 6.87
C PHE A 321 5.41 -1.95 6.55
N SER A 322 6.39 -2.83 6.77
CA SER A 322 7.79 -2.57 6.42
C SER A 322 7.95 -2.34 4.92
N ILE A 323 8.37 -1.13 4.54
CA ILE A 323 8.48 -0.68 3.15
C ILE A 323 9.78 -1.21 2.54
N GLN A 324 9.77 -2.47 2.10
CA GLN A 324 10.92 -3.13 1.47
C GLN A 324 10.70 -3.26 -0.04
N ALA A 325 11.54 -2.57 -0.83
CA ALA A 325 11.50 -2.55 -2.30
C ALA A 325 10.08 -2.36 -2.89
N PRO A 326 9.36 -1.27 -2.55
CA PRO A 326 8.05 -0.99 -3.12
C PRO A 326 8.16 -0.71 -4.62
N LEU A 327 7.16 -1.15 -5.39
CA LEU A 327 6.97 -0.68 -6.76
C LEU A 327 6.19 0.62 -6.70
N VAL A 328 6.75 1.72 -7.21
CA VAL A 328 6.12 3.04 -7.15
C VAL A 328 6.17 3.73 -8.50
N TYR A 329 5.09 4.43 -8.86
CA TYR A 329 4.95 5.25 -10.06
C TYR A 329 4.61 6.70 -9.70
N HIS A 330 5.14 7.62 -10.50
CA HIS A 330 4.84 9.04 -10.41
C HIS A 330 3.44 9.34 -10.97
N PHE A 331 2.57 9.94 -10.17
CA PHE A 331 1.34 10.58 -10.65
C PHE A 331 1.38 12.11 -10.47
N GLY A 332 2.13 12.62 -9.49
CA GLY A 332 2.48 14.03 -9.32
C GLY A 332 1.43 14.91 -8.65
N SER A 333 0.19 14.45 -8.44
CA SER A 333 -0.90 15.26 -7.85
C SER A 333 -1.68 14.50 -6.77
N THR A 334 -2.29 15.22 -5.82
CA THR A 334 -3.02 14.61 -4.68
C THR A 334 -4.45 14.19 -5.00
N THR A 335 -4.91 14.37 -6.25
CA THR A 335 -6.25 13.95 -6.70
C THR A 335 -6.19 13.34 -8.11
N PRO A 336 -6.84 12.17 -8.36
CA PRO A 336 -6.88 11.56 -9.69
C PRO A 336 -7.52 12.47 -10.75
N GLY A 337 -8.39 13.40 -10.33
CA GLY A 337 -9.09 14.32 -11.21
C GLY A 337 -8.18 15.28 -12.01
N THR A 338 -6.94 15.51 -11.56
CA THR A 338 -5.96 16.34 -12.27
C THR A 338 -5.58 15.74 -13.63
N ASN A 339 -5.50 14.41 -13.73
CA ASN A 339 -5.13 13.72 -14.97
C ASN A 339 -5.65 12.26 -14.95
N ILE A 340 -6.95 12.08 -15.22
CA ILE A 340 -7.57 10.76 -15.10
C ILE A 340 -7.02 9.72 -16.12
N LYS A 341 -6.53 10.19 -17.28
CA LYS A 341 -5.86 9.31 -18.25
C LYS A 341 -4.55 8.76 -17.70
N LEU A 342 -3.71 9.61 -17.10
CA LEU A 342 -2.47 9.18 -16.46
C LEU A 342 -2.75 8.22 -15.32
N TYR A 343 -3.75 8.51 -14.47
CA TYR A 343 -4.16 7.63 -13.37
C TYR A 343 -4.56 6.23 -13.87
N ASN A 344 -5.41 6.15 -14.90
CA ASN A 344 -5.82 4.87 -15.49
C ASN A 344 -4.64 4.15 -16.18
N LYS A 345 -3.75 4.89 -16.84
CA LYS A 345 -2.55 4.34 -17.50
C LYS A 345 -1.57 3.73 -16.50
N ILE A 346 -1.31 4.41 -15.38
CA ILE A 346 -0.50 3.88 -14.27
C ILE A 346 -1.20 2.68 -13.61
N THR A 347 -2.52 2.72 -13.46
CA THR A 347 -3.31 1.59 -12.93
C THR A 347 -3.13 0.33 -13.78
N SER A 348 -3.22 0.44 -15.11
CA SER A 348 -2.93 -0.67 -16.03
C SER A 348 -1.48 -1.14 -15.91
N ARG A 349 -0.52 -0.22 -15.88
CA ARG A 349 0.90 -0.55 -15.78
C ARG A 349 1.25 -1.29 -14.48
N LEU A 350 0.62 -0.90 -13.35
CA LEU A 350 0.72 -1.60 -12.07
C LEU A 350 0.16 -3.02 -12.15
N ALA A 351 -0.98 -3.22 -12.83
CA ALA A 351 -1.57 -4.53 -13.04
C ALA A 351 -0.69 -5.43 -13.93
N ASP A 352 -0.12 -4.90 -15.01
CA ASP A 352 0.81 -5.63 -15.88
C ASP A 352 2.04 -6.15 -15.12
N VAL A 353 2.70 -5.28 -14.35
CA VAL A 353 3.88 -5.66 -13.56
C VAL A 353 3.52 -6.59 -12.39
N PHE A 354 2.32 -6.45 -11.82
CA PHE A 354 1.80 -7.42 -10.85
C PHE A 354 1.57 -8.80 -11.49
N ASN A 355 0.99 -8.88 -12.69
CA ASN A 355 0.81 -10.12 -13.44
C ASN A 355 2.16 -10.80 -13.71
N GLN A 356 3.15 -10.06 -14.24
CA GLN A 356 4.52 -10.56 -14.45
C GLN A 356 5.17 -11.10 -13.17
N ARG A 357 4.96 -10.42 -12.03
CA ARG A 357 5.43 -10.89 -10.72
C ARG A 357 4.74 -12.20 -10.29
N CYS A 358 3.45 -12.37 -10.59
CA CYS A 358 2.72 -13.60 -10.30
C CYS A 358 3.18 -14.79 -11.16
N GLU A 359 3.58 -14.56 -12.42
CA GLU A 359 4.13 -15.59 -13.30
C GLU A 359 5.44 -16.18 -12.74
N VAL A 360 6.35 -15.33 -12.25
CA VAL A 360 7.65 -15.78 -11.70
C VAL A 360 7.61 -16.19 -10.22
N ASN A 361 6.58 -15.81 -9.47
CA ASN A 361 6.47 -16.08 -8.03
C ASN A 361 5.12 -16.73 -7.67
N ARG A 362 5.09 -18.07 -7.68
CA ARG A 362 3.93 -18.89 -7.30
C ARG A 362 3.34 -18.52 -5.93
N ARG A 363 4.18 -18.21 -4.92
CA ARG A 363 3.68 -17.81 -3.58
C ARG A 363 2.93 -16.48 -3.61
N ALA A 364 3.43 -15.50 -4.38
CA ALA A 364 2.72 -14.24 -4.59
C ALA A 364 1.42 -14.46 -5.38
N SER A 365 1.49 -15.27 -6.45
CA SER A 365 0.33 -15.63 -7.29
C SER A 365 -0.81 -16.24 -6.48
N VAL A 366 -0.57 -17.31 -5.71
CA VAL A 366 -1.56 -17.98 -4.85
C VAL A 366 -2.08 -17.06 -3.74
N SER A 367 -1.28 -16.12 -3.25
CA SER A 367 -1.69 -15.21 -2.18
C SER A 367 -2.61 -14.10 -2.67
N GLY A 368 -2.54 -13.77 -3.96
CA GLY A 368 -3.33 -12.72 -4.60
C GLY A 368 -2.93 -11.31 -4.16
N CYS A 369 -3.87 -10.36 -4.28
CA CYS A 369 -3.64 -8.97 -3.90
C CYS A 369 -4.84 -8.33 -3.18
N VAL A 370 -4.55 -7.26 -2.45
CA VAL A 370 -5.55 -6.37 -1.84
C VAL A 370 -5.29 -4.96 -2.34
N ILE A 371 -6.28 -4.36 -3.01
CA ILE A 371 -6.19 -3.08 -3.71
C ILE A 371 -6.99 -2.03 -2.93
N ASN A 372 -6.30 -1.04 -2.36
CA ASN A 372 -6.93 0.16 -1.78
C ASN A 372 -7.15 1.21 -2.89
N THR A 373 -8.32 1.85 -2.90
CA THR A 373 -8.67 2.90 -3.87
C THR A 373 -8.82 4.26 -3.22
N CYS A 374 -8.76 5.32 -4.03
CA CYS A 374 -9.17 6.65 -3.58
C CYS A 374 -10.68 6.70 -3.22
N GLY A 375 -11.10 7.75 -2.50
CA GLY A 375 -12.50 7.98 -2.11
C GLY A 375 -13.42 8.57 -3.19
N TRP A 376 -12.98 8.65 -4.46
CA TRP A 376 -13.75 9.32 -5.52
C TRP A 376 -14.68 8.34 -6.25
N VAL A 377 -15.90 8.19 -5.74
CA VAL A 377 -16.85 7.15 -6.15
C VAL A 377 -17.92 7.59 -7.16
N LYS A 378 -17.76 8.75 -7.82
CA LYS A 378 -18.79 9.34 -8.71
C LYS A 378 -18.16 9.82 -10.04
N GLY A 379 -18.92 9.78 -11.12
CA GLY A 379 -18.51 10.30 -12.43
C GLY A 379 -17.27 9.58 -12.97
N SER A 380 -16.25 10.33 -13.39
CA SER A 380 -14.97 9.78 -13.84
C SER A 380 -14.23 8.97 -12.75
N GLY A 381 -14.45 9.27 -11.46
CA GLY A 381 -13.96 8.43 -10.37
C GLY A 381 -14.57 7.03 -10.36
N TYR A 382 -15.86 6.91 -10.62
CA TYR A 382 -16.52 5.60 -10.80
C TYR A 382 -15.95 4.84 -12.00
N GLN A 383 -15.74 5.52 -13.12
CA GLN A 383 -15.12 4.91 -14.30
C GLN A 383 -13.69 4.41 -14.02
N ALA A 384 -12.92 5.11 -13.18
CA ALA A 384 -11.62 4.65 -12.73
C ALA A 384 -11.67 3.42 -11.81
N LEU A 385 -12.72 3.26 -11.00
CA LEU A 385 -12.95 2.02 -10.22
C LEU A 385 -13.26 0.83 -11.14
N VAL A 386 -14.09 1.03 -12.17
CA VAL A 386 -14.39 -0.01 -13.18
C VAL A 386 -13.14 -0.35 -14.01
N HIS A 387 -12.34 0.65 -14.39
CA HIS A 387 -11.05 0.46 -15.06
C HIS A 387 -10.07 -0.34 -14.19
N ALA A 388 -9.93 0.00 -12.90
CA ALA A 388 -9.09 -0.73 -11.97
C ALA A 388 -9.56 -2.19 -11.77
N ALA A 389 -10.87 -2.41 -11.65
CA ALA A 389 -11.46 -3.74 -11.55
C ALA A 389 -11.13 -4.61 -12.78
N SER A 390 -11.23 -4.03 -13.97
CA SER A 390 -10.91 -4.69 -15.24
C SER A 390 -9.40 -4.96 -15.39
N ALA A 391 -8.56 -3.94 -15.17
CA ALA A 391 -7.11 -4.02 -15.34
C ALA A 391 -6.47 -5.05 -14.40
N PHE A 392 -6.91 -5.10 -13.13
CA PHE A 392 -6.43 -6.10 -12.17
C PHE A 392 -7.15 -7.45 -12.27
N GLU A 393 -8.15 -7.63 -13.13
CA GLU A 393 -8.99 -8.84 -13.20
C GLU A 393 -9.53 -9.26 -11.81
N VAL A 394 -10.19 -8.33 -11.12
CA VAL A 394 -10.57 -8.54 -9.71
C VAL A 394 -11.65 -9.62 -9.56
N ASP A 395 -11.45 -10.53 -8.60
CA ASP A 395 -12.39 -11.62 -8.33
C ASP A 395 -13.42 -11.22 -7.24
N VAL A 396 -13.05 -10.28 -6.36
CA VAL A 396 -13.87 -9.80 -5.24
C VAL A 396 -13.80 -8.28 -5.13
N VAL A 397 -14.96 -7.63 -4.97
CA VAL A 397 -15.04 -6.19 -4.69
C VAL A 397 -15.75 -5.97 -3.35
N VAL A 398 -15.04 -5.38 -2.40
CA VAL A 398 -15.55 -5.03 -1.06
C VAL A 398 -15.95 -3.57 -1.06
N VAL A 399 -17.25 -3.31 -0.99
CA VAL A 399 -17.84 -1.96 -0.92
C VAL A 399 -18.07 -1.60 0.54
N LEU A 400 -17.47 -0.52 1.01
CA LEU A 400 -17.68 -0.01 2.36
C LEU A 400 -18.72 1.11 2.39
N ASP A 401 -19.77 0.90 3.19
CA ASP A 401 -20.74 1.93 3.62
C ASP A 401 -21.41 2.75 2.50
N GLN A 402 -21.67 2.13 1.34
CA GLN A 402 -22.24 2.85 0.18
C GLN A 402 -23.10 1.94 -0.73
N GLU A 403 -24.37 1.72 -0.36
CA GLU A 403 -25.31 0.87 -1.09
C GLU A 403 -25.48 1.24 -2.57
N ARG A 404 -25.50 2.53 -2.89
CA ARG A 404 -25.63 2.99 -4.28
C ARG A 404 -24.45 2.51 -5.14
N LEU A 405 -23.23 2.63 -4.62
CA LEU A 405 -22.02 2.17 -5.31
C LEU A 405 -22.00 0.64 -5.45
N TYR A 406 -22.48 -0.07 -4.42
CA TYR A 406 -22.66 -1.53 -4.48
C TYR A 406 -23.59 -1.94 -5.63
N ASN A 407 -24.74 -1.29 -5.76
CA ASN A 407 -25.71 -1.61 -6.80
C ASN A 407 -25.23 -1.20 -8.20
N GLU A 408 -24.51 -0.07 -8.33
CA GLU A 408 -23.89 0.36 -9.59
C GLU A 408 -22.80 -0.66 -10.02
N LEU A 409 -21.85 -1.01 -9.15
CA LEU A 409 -20.79 -1.98 -9.45
C LEU A 409 -21.32 -3.39 -9.70
N LYS A 410 -22.35 -3.85 -8.97
CA LYS A 410 -22.97 -5.17 -9.18
C LYS A 410 -23.70 -5.28 -10.52
N ARG A 411 -24.12 -4.15 -11.11
CA ARG A 411 -24.75 -4.09 -12.43
C ARG A 411 -23.70 -4.03 -13.55
N ASP A 412 -22.63 -3.26 -13.35
CA ASP A 412 -21.67 -2.93 -14.41
C ASP A 412 -20.43 -3.85 -14.46
N LEU A 413 -20.11 -4.56 -13.38
CA LEU A 413 -19.04 -5.57 -13.36
C LEU A 413 -19.53 -6.95 -13.85
N PRO A 414 -18.64 -7.79 -14.42
CA PRO A 414 -19.00 -9.14 -14.84
C PRO A 414 -19.56 -10.01 -13.72
N HIS A 415 -20.53 -10.87 -14.03
CA HIS A 415 -21.23 -11.71 -13.03
C HIS A 415 -20.35 -12.67 -12.22
N PHE A 416 -19.11 -12.96 -12.65
CA PHE A 416 -18.17 -13.76 -11.87
C PHE A 416 -17.53 -12.98 -10.71
N VAL A 417 -17.52 -11.64 -10.78
CA VAL A 417 -16.93 -10.77 -9.76
C VAL A 417 -17.86 -10.71 -8.54
N ARG A 418 -17.34 -11.09 -7.38
CA ARG A 418 -18.12 -11.16 -6.14
C ARG A 418 -18.15 -9.80 -5.45
N THR A 419 -19.21 -9.03 -5.66
CA THR A 419 -19.43 -7.76 -4.95
C THR A 419 -20.04 -8.01 -3.56
N VAL A 420 -19.37 -7.56 -2.51
CA VAL A 420 -19.78 -7.66 -1.10
C VAL A 420 -19.96 -6.25 -0.53
N LEU A 421 -21.06 -5.99 0.16
CA LEU A 421 -21.27 -4.76 0.93
C LEU A 421 -20.92 -5.02 2.40
N LEU A 422 -20.08 -4.18 2.99
CA LEU A 422 -19.77 -4.20 4.42
C LEU A 422 -20.05 -2.81 5.04
N PRO A 423 -20.54 -2.75 6.28
CA PRO A 423 -20.68 -1.48 7.01
C PRO A 423 -19.31 -0.91 7.38
N LYS A 424 -19.21 0.42 7.56
CA LYS A 424 -18.03 1.01 8.22
C LYS A 424 -18.04 0.67 9.71
N SER A 425 -16.88 0.69 10.36
CA SER A 425 -16.83 0.70 11.83
C SER A 425 -17.29 2.06 12.35
N GLY A 426 -18.08 2.07 13.45
CA GLY A 426 -18.42 3.29 14.18
C GLY A 426 -17.22 3.99 14.81
N GLY A 427 -16.03 3.39 14.78
CA GLY A 427 -14.76 4.03 15.17
C GLY A 427 -14.05 4.77 14.02
N VAL A 428 -14.64 4.83 12.82
CA VAL A 428 -14.08 5.62 11.71
C VAL A 428 -14.50 7.08 11.87
N VAL A 429 -13.50 7.96 11.98
CA VAL A 429 -13.68 9.41 12.18
C VAL A 429 -13.53 10.16 10.85
N GLU A 430 -14.41 11.13 10.60
CA GLU A 430 -14.30 12.04 9.45
C GLU A 430 -13.07 12.93 9.56
N ARG A 431 -12.36 13.15 8.44
CA ARG A 431 -11.08 13.85 8.40
C ARG A 431 -11.19 15.18 7.66
N SER A 432 -10.91 16.27 8.38
CA SER A 432 -10.84 17.62 7.82
C SER A 432 -9.80 17.71 6.68
N LYS A 433 -9.93 18.73 5.83
CA LYS A 433 -8.98 18.96 4.73
C LYS A 433 -7.56 19.25 5.23
N ASP A 434 -7.44 19.87 6.40
CA ASP A 434 -6.18 20.26 6.99
C ASP A 434 -5.50 19.09 7.72
N PHE A 435 -6.26 18.26 8.45
CA PHE A 435 -5.73 16.98 8.96
C PHE A 435 -5.16 16.10 7.83
N ARG A 436 -5.86 16.03 6.69
CA ARG A 436 -5.36 15.33 5.50
C ARG A 436 -4.09 15.96 4.92
N ARG A 437 -3.89 17.27 5.08
CA ARG A 437 -2.67 17.99 4.66
C ARG A 437 -1.52 17.64 5.59
N GLU A 438 -1.73 17.75 6.89
CA GLU A 438 -0.77 17.37 7.93
C GLU A 438 -0.30 15.92 7.76
N CYS A 439 -1.23 14.97 7.53
CA CYS A 439 -0.85 13.58 7.23
C CYS A 439 -0.02 13.42 5.94
N ARG A 440 -0.19 14.27 4.92
CA ARG A 440 0.66 14.25 3.71
C ARG A 440 2.04 14.78 4.01
N ASP A 441 2.12 15.88 4.74
CA ASP A 441 3.38 16.54 5.08
C ASP A 441 4.21 15.65 6.03
N GLU A 442 3.55 14.97 6.97
CA GLU A 442 4.17 13.94 7.83
C GLU A 442 4.64 12.72 7.03
N ARG A 443 3.85 12.22 6.07
CA ARG A 443 4.27 11.10 5.20
C ARG A 443 5.48 11.46 4.32
N ILE A 444 5.64 12.72 3.93
CA ILE A 444 6.84 13.19 3.21
C ILE A 444 8.03 13.31 4.18
N ARG A 445 7.81 13.82 5.40
CA ARG A 445 8.83 13.89 6.46
C ARG A 445 9.36 12.50 6.82
N GLU A 446 8.46 11.55 7.07
CA GLU A 446 8.74 10.13 7.35
C GLU A 446 9.56 9.47 6.23
N TYR A 447 9.33 9.85 4.96
CA TYR A 447 10.13 9.35 3.84
C TYR A 447 11.61 9.80 3.88
N PHE A 448 11.89 11.06 4.23
CA PHE A 448 13.27 11.57 4.29
C PHE A 448 13.98 11.26 5.61
N TYR A 449 13.25 11.30 6.72
CA TYR A 449 13.78 11.22 8.09
C TYR A 449 13.49 9.89 8.79
N GLY A 450 12.71 9.00 8.18
CA GLY A 450 12.33 7.71 8.76
C GLY A 450 11.34 7.84 9.92
N PHE A 451 10.79 6.72 10.34
CA PHE A 451 9.94 6.66 11.52
C PHE A 451 10.71 7.17 12.76
N ARG A 452 10.18 8.20 13.43
CA ARG A 452 10.82 8.90 14.57
C ARG A 452 12.23 9.45 14.30
N GLY A 453 12.57 9.82 13.07
CA GLY A 453 13.83 10.52 12.79
C GLY A 453 15.06 9.62 12.72
N CYS A 454 14.89 8.33 12.43
CA CYS A 454 15.99 7.35 12.34
C CYS A 454 16.83 7.40 11.05
N PHE A 455 16.44 8.17 10.03
CA PHE A 455 17.20 8.38 8.80
C PHE A 455 17.84 9.78 8.75
N TYR A 456 18.99 9.85 8.08
CA TYR A 456 19.80 11.07 7.95
C TYR A 456 19.90 11.48 6.48
N PRO A 457 18.96 12.29 5.96
CA PRO A 457 18.97 12.68 4.55
C PRO A 457 20.14 13.62 4.23
N HIS A 458 20.60 13.53 2.99
CA HIS A 458 21.75 14.27 2.48
C HIS A 458 21.32 15.52 1.71
N ALA A 459 22.00 16.64 2.00
CA ALA A 459 21.87 17.88 1.23
C ALA A 459 23.07 18.05 0.29
N PHE A 460 22.85 18.24 -1.01
CA PHE A 460 23.91 18.51 -1.99
C PHE A 460 23.41 19.25 -3.24
N ASN A 461 24.35 19.84 -3.98
CA ASN A 461 24.07 20.56 -5.22
C ASN A 461 24.08 19.60 -6.43
N VAL A 462 23.14 19.81 -7.35
CA VAL A 462 23.01 19.12 -8.64
C VAL A 462 23.03 20.18 -9.74
N LYS A 463 23.82 19.99 -10.80
CA LYS A 463 23.85 20.93 -11.93
C LYS A 463 22.65 20.72 -12.85
N PHE A 464 22.20 21.79 -13.48
CA PHE A 464 21.13 21.72 -14.49
C PHE A 464 21.52 20.84 -15.69
N SER A 465 22.83 20.73 -15.99
CA SER A 465 23.39 19.87 -17.04
C SER A 465 23.26 18.37 -16.75
N ASP A 466 23.17 17.99 -15.48
CA ASP A 466 23.35 16.59 -15.05
C ASP A 466 22.01 15.83 -15.05
N VAL A 467 20.90 16.54 -15.23
CA VAL A 467 19.53 16.01 -15.14
C VAL A 467 18.64 16.52 -16.28
N LYS A 468 17.55 15.79 -16.56
CA LYS A 468 16.47 16.21 -17.45
C LYS A 468 15.16 16.17 -16.68
N ILE A 469 14.50 17.32 -16.57
CA ILE A 469 13.30 17.49 -15.76
C ILE A 469 12.07 17.59 -16.67
N TYR A 470 11.02 16.84 -16.36
CA TYR A 470 9.78 16.83 -17.12
C TYR A 470 8.56 16.95 -16.20
N LYS A 471 7.46 17.48 -16.74
CA LYS A 471 6.12 17.39 -16.18
C LYS A 471 5.26 16.50 -17.08
N VAL A 472 4.44 15.64 -16.48
CA VAL A 472 3.49 14.80 -17.23
C VAL A 472 2.17 15.56 -17.42
N GLY A 473 1.73 15.69 -18.66
CA GLY A 473 0.56 16.47 -19.05
C GLY A 473 0.93 17.91 -19.37
N ALA A 474 0.62 18.33 -20.60
CA ALA A 474 0.75 19.73 -21.00
C ALA A 474 -0.39 20.57 -20.39
N PRO A 475 -0.16 21.88 -20.11
CA PRO A 475 -1.20 22.76 -19.60
C PRO A 475 -2.39 22.83 -20.57
N THR A 476 -3.60 22.93 -20.02
CA THR A 476 -4.84 23.03 -20.78
C THR A 476 -4.88 24.35 -21.55
N ILE A 477 -4.58 24.29 -22.86
CA ILE A 477 -4.78 25.39 -23.79
C ILE A 477 -6.22 25.38 -24.34
N PRO A 478 -6.85 26.55 -24.59
CA PRO A 478 -8.18 26.62 -25.20
C PRO A 478 -8.21 25.93 -26.58
N ASP A 479 -9.37 25.43 -27.00
CA ASP A 479 -9.53 24.72 -28.28
C ASP A 479 -9.13 25.57 -29.49
N SER A 480 -9.31 26.90 -29.40
CA SER A 480 -8.87 27.87 -30.41
C SER A 480 -7.34 27.91 -30.62
N CYS A 481 -6.56 27.31 -29.72
CA CYS A 481 -5.10 27.27 -29.73
C CYS A 481 -4.54 25.88 -30.04
N LEU A 482 -5.39 24.87 -30.28
CA LEU A 482 -4.95 23.54 -30.69
C LEU A 482 -4.57 23.49 -32.17
N PRO A 483 -3.48 22.80 -32.55
CA PRO A 483 -3.18 22.51 -33.94
C PRO A 483 -4.30 21.71 -34.62
N LEU A 484 -4.55 21.96 -35.91
CA LEU A 484 -5.51 21.23 -36.73
C LEU A 484 -5.27 19.71 -36.64
N GLY A 485 -6.24 18.99 -36.10
CA GLY A 485 -6.19 17.53 -35.93
C GLY A 485 -5.70 17.02 -34.58
N MET A 486 -5.26 17.89 -33.66
CA MET A 486 -4.95 17.51 -32.27
C MET A 486 -6.16 17.73 -31.34
N SER A 487 -6.37 16.81 -30.41
CA SER A 487 -7.35 16.96 -29.34
C SER A 487 -6.70 17.43 -28.03
N GLN A 488 -7.46 18.05 -27.12
CA GLN A 488 -7.00 18.29 -25.74
C GLN A 488 -6.57 16.97 -25.06
N GLU A 489 -7.20 15.88 -25.48
CA GLU A 489 -7.05 14.54 -24.96
C GLU A 489 -5.69 13.89 -25.27
N ASP A 490 -4.97 14.35 -26.30
CA ASP A 490 -3.62 13.90 -26.66
C ASP A 490 -2.54 14.57 -25.78
N ASN A 491 -2.84 15.77 -25.27
CA ASN A 491 -1.90 16.56 -24.47
C ASN A 491 -1.76 16.07 -23.01
N GLN A 492 -2.70 15.25 -22.52
CA GLN A 492 -2.73 14.80 -21.12
C GLN A 492 -1.61 13.81 -20.75
N LEU A 493 -1.11 13.01 -21.70
CA LEU A 493 0.01 12.09 -21.47
C LEU A 493 1.36 12.63 -21.98
N LYS A 494 1.36 13.83 -22.57
CA LYS A 494 2.55 14.44 -23.16
C LYS A 494 3.56 14.83 -22.07
N LEU A 495 4.82 14.44 -22.25
CA LEU A 495 5.93 14.91 -21.43
C LEU A 495 6.34 16.32 -21.89
N VAL A 496 6.33 17.27 -20.95
CA VAL A 496 6.77 18.66 -21.18
C VAL A 496 8.08 18.87 -20.45
N PRO A 497 9.18 19.25 -21.12
CA PRO A 497 10.44 19.57 -20.45
C PRO A 497 10.27 20.83 -19.59
N VAL A 498 10.87 20.80 -18.40
CA VAL A 498 10.81 21.89 -17.42
C VAL A 498 12.20 22.50 -17.29
N THR A 499 12.33 23.78 -17.66
CA THR A 499 13.56 24.54 -17.45
C THR A 499 13.75 24.80 -15.95
N PRO A 500 14.92 24.50 -15.35
CA PRO A 500 15.16 24.79 -13.94
C PRO A 500 15.01 26.27 -13.60
N GLY A 501 14.21 26.57 -12.58
CA GLY A 501 13.81 27.93 -12.20
C GLY A 501 13.53 28.07 -10.71
N ARG A 502 13.40 29.32 -10.23
CA ARG A 502 13.15 29.62 -8.80
C ARG A 502 11.77 29.13 -8.32
N ASP A 503 10.84 28.90 -9.25
CA ASP A 503 9.53 28.31 -9.03
C ASP A 503 9.58 26.82 -8.62
N MET A 504 10.68 26.12 -8.91
CA MET A 504 10.92 24.75 -8.47
C MET A 504 11.23 24.61 -6.98
N VAL A 505 11.53 25.70 -6.27
CA VAL A 505 11.87 25.65 -4.84
C VAL A 505 10.70 25.02 -4.05
N HIS A 506 11.05 24.10 -3.16
CA HIS A 506 10.16 23.25 -2.37
C HIS A 506 9.36 22.21 -3.16
N HIS A 507 9.46 22.11 -4.49
CA HIS A 507 8.82 21.00 -5.22
C HIS A 507 9.54 19.67 -4.99
N LEU A 508 8.74 18.62 -4.85
CA LEU A 508 9.20 17.24 -4.90
C LEU A 508 9.44 16.83 -6.36
N LEU A 509 10.56 16.13 -6.60
CA LEU A 509 10.92 15.52 -7.86
C LEU A 509 11.00 14.01 -7.66
N SER A 510 10.33 13.25 -8.53
CA SER A 510 10.48 11.80 -8.57
C SER A 510 11.65 11.43 -9.47
N VAL A 511 12.55 10.58 -9.00
CA VAL A 511 13.71 10.09 -9.75
C VAL A 511 13.27 8.85 -10.54
N SER A 512 13.08 8.98 -11.85
CA SER A 512 12.62 7.86 -12.70
C SER A 512 13.72 6.81 -12.87
N THR A 513 13.35 5.53 -12.96
CA THR A 513 14.29 4.42 -13.21
C THR A 513 14.77 4.34 -14.66
N ALA A 514 14.18 5.12 -15.57
CA ALA A 514 14.44 5.09 -17.01
C ALA A 514 15.92 5.23 -17.37
N GLU A 515 16.32 4.55 -18.44
CA GLU A 515 17.68 4.49 -18.95
C GLU A 515 17.84 5.38 -20.20
N GLY A 516 16.78 5.51 -21.02
CA GLY A 516 16.77 6.31 -22.23
C GLY A 516 15.59 7.30 -22.37
N THR A 517 15.73 8.26 -23.27
CA THR A 517 14.63 9.17 -23.68
C THR A 517 13.54 8.51 -24.53
N GLU A 518 13.78 7.28 -24.99
CA GLU A 518 12.83 6.49 -25.79
C GLU A 518 11.81 5.75 -24.91
N GLU A 519 12.09 5.60 -23.62
CA GLU A 519 11.16 5.02 -22.65
C GLU A 519 10.04 5.99 -22.32
N ASN A 520 8.83 5.47 -22.15
CA ASN A 520 7.71 6.27 -21.68
C ASN A 520 7.86 6.56 -20.17
N LEU A 521 8.49 7.69 -19.83
CA LEU A 521 8.70 8.11 -18.43
C LEU A 521 7.43 8.11 -17.57
N SER A 522 6.23 8.26 -18.17
CA SER A 522 4.94 8.19 -17.46
C SER A 522 4.52 6.77 -17.03
N GLU A 523 5.15 5.74 -17.61
CA GLU A 523 4.93 4.30 -17.32
C GLU A 523 6.15 3.62 -16.67
N THR A 524 7.18 4.40 -16.35
CA THR A 524 8.41 3.93 -15.74
C THR A 524 8.34 4.13 -14.22
N SER A 525 8.86 3.16 -13.46
CA SER A 525 8.88 3.25 -11.99
C SER A 525 9.82 4.34 -11.51
N VAL A 526 9.77 4.66 -10.22
CA VAL A 526 10.67 5.64 -9.59
C VAL A 526 11.60 4.97 -8.59
N ALA A 527 12.87 5.35 -8.61
CA ALA A 527 13.88 4.90 -7.66
C ALA A 527 13.70 5.56 -6.27
N GLY A 528 13.05 6.72 -6.24
CA GLY A 528 12.81 7.50 -5.03
C GLY A 528 12.43 8.95 -5.35
N PHE A 529 12.51 9.80 -4.34
CA PHE A 529 12.10 11.19 -4.39
C PHE A 529 13.17 12.09 -3.76
N ILE A 530 13.29 13.30 -4.28
CA ILE A 530 14.14 14.36 -3.76
C ILE A 530 13.31 15.65 -3.70
N VAL A 531 13.66 16.59 -2.83
CA VAL A 531 13.01 17.91 -2.77
C VAL A 531 14.04 19.00 -3.03
N VAL A 532 13.68 19.98 -3.88
CA VAL A 532 14.53 21.13 -4.16
C VAL A 532 14.45 22.12 -3.01
N THR A 533 15.57 22.41 -2.35
CA THR A 533 15.62 23.33 -1.20
C THR A 533 16.03 24.75 -1.61
N SER A 534 16.87 24.90 -2.64
CA SER A 534 17.23 26.20 -3.21
C SER A 534 17.67 26.06 -4.67
N VAL A 535 17.59 27.15 -5.45
CA VAL A 535 17.99 27.20 -6.87
C VAL A 535 18.88 28.40 -7.11
N ASP A 536 20.09 28.15 -7.63
CA ASP A 536 21.08 29.15 -8.00
C ASP A 536 21.17 29.20 -9.54
N LEU A 537 20.71 30.33 -10.09
CA LEU A 537 20.71 30.58 -11.54
C LEU A 537 22.05 31.08 -12.07
N GLU A 538 22.93 31.61 -11.22
CA GLU A 538 24.25 32.11 -11.63
C GLU A 538 25.20 30.93 -11.83
N HIS A 539 25.20 29.99 -10.88
CA HIS A 539 26.01 28.77 -10.94
C HIS A 539 25.31 27.60 -11.67
N GLN A 540 24.06 27.77 -12.11
CA GLN A 540 23.25 26.75 -12.80
C GLN A 540 23.15 25.43 -12.00
N VAL A 541 22.89 25.55 -10.69
CA VAL A 541 22.73 24.42 -9.77
C VAL A 541 21.46 24.58 -8.94
N PHE A 542 20.88 23.46 -8.51
CA PHE A 542 19.88 23.43 -7.46
C PHE A 542 20.36 22.54 -6.31
N THR A 543 20.06 22.95 -5.08
CA THR A 543 20.32 22.16 -3.88
C THR A 543 19.13 21.23 -3.66
N VAL A 544 19.39 19.95 -3.40
CA VAL A 544 18.35 18.97 -3.04
C VAL A 544 18.57 18.42 -1.65
N LEU A 545 17.47 18.04 -1.00
CA LEU A 545 17.45 17.04 0.05
C LEU A 545 17.12 15.67 -0.58
N SER A 546 17.92 14.66 -0.27
CA SER A 546 17.86 13.31 -0.85
C SER A 546 18.02 12.27 0.26
N PRO A 547 17.27 11.15 0.27
CA PRO A 547 17.47 10.07 1.25
C PRO A 547 18.81 9.32 1.02
N ALA A 548 19.38 9.39 -0.18
CA ALA A 548 20.66 8.79 -0.54
C ALA A 548 21.74 9.86 -0.80
N PRO A 549 23.03 9.56 -0.56
CA PRO A 549 24.12 10.47 -0.89
C PRO A 549 24.29 10.62 -2.41
N ARG A 550 25.05 11.64 -2.83
CA ARG A 550 25.40 11.86 -4.24
C ARG A 550 26.25 10.69 -4.81
N PRO A 551 26.20 10.41 -6.13
CA PRO A 551 25.37 11.06 -7.16
C PRO A 551 23.90 10.61 -7.09
N LEU A 552 23.02 11.33 -7.80
CA LEU A 552 21.67 10.81 -8.03
C LEU A 552 21.74 9.49 -8.82
N PRO A 553 20.88 8.49 -8.52
CA PRO A 553 20.99 7.16 -9.13
C PRO A 553 20.60 7.16 -10.62
N LYS A 554 19.79 8.13 -11.05
CA LYS A 554 19.32 8.34 -12.43
C LYS A 554 19.17 9.84 -12.70
N ASN A 555 19.19 10.24 -13.96
CA ASN A 555 19.18 11.63 -14.43
C ASN A 555 17.80 12.13 -14.91
N PHE A 556 16.80 11.25 -15.05
CA PHE A 556 15.43 11.63 -15.43
C PHE A 556 14.59 11.96 -14.19
N LEU A 557 14.10 13.20 -14.12
CA LEU A 557 13.32 13.71 -12.99
C LEU A 557 11.90 14.13 -13.44
N LEU A 558 10.90 13.78 -12.63
CA LEU A 558 9.51 14.17 -12.85
C LEU A 558 9.04 15.13 -11.75
N ILE A 559 8.67 16.36 -12.10
CA ILE A 559 8.20 17.36 -11.12
C ILE A 559 6.77 17.06 -10.65
N MET A 560 6.57 17.09 -9.33
CA MET A 560 5.26 16.91 -8.71
C MET A 560 4.64 18.28 -8.42
N ASP A 561 3.31 18.39 -8.44
CA ASP A 561 2.58 19.58 -7.96
C ASP A 561 2.56 19.70 -6.42
N ILE A 562 3.25 18.79 -5.74
CA ILE A 562 3.34 18.67 -4.29
C ILE A 562 4.62 19.35 -3.83
N ARG A 563 4.49 20.18 -2.79
CA ARG A 563 5.58 20.91 -2.15
C ARG A 563 5.84 20.41 -0.75
N PHE A 564 7.10 20.46 -0.34
CA PHE A 564 7.54 20.17 1.02
C PHE A 564 8.57 21.21 1.46
N MET A 565 8.34 21.82 2.63
CA MET A 565 9.28 22.75 3.26
C MET A 565 9.90 22.05 4.46
N ASP A 566 11.22 21.87 4.41
CA ASP A 566 12.03 21.34 5.50
C ASP A 566 12.17 22.41 6.60
N LEU A 567 11.13 22.57 7.42
CA LEU A 567 11.15 23.42 8.61
C LEU A 567 11.91 22.68 9.72
N LYS A 568 13.14 23.15 10.00
CA LYS A 568 14.01 22.66 11.08
C LYS A 568 13.73 23.36 12.41
#